data_AF-A0A243QVV0-F1
#
_entry.id   AF-A0A243QVV0-F1
#
_cell.length_a   1.000
_cell.length_b   1.000
_cell.length_c   1.000
_cell.angle_alpha   90.00
_cell.angle_beta   90.00
_cell.angle_gamma   90.00
#
_symmetry.space_group_name_H-M   'P 1'
#
loop_
_entity.id
_entity.type
_entity.pdbx_description
1 polymer ?
#
loop_
_entity_poly.entity_id
_entity_poly.type
_entity_poly.pdbx_seq_one_letter_code
_entity_poly.pdbx_strand_id
1 'polypeptide(L)' 'HHPTPPVTGGHGQGLVQFVLAAHEGQRNTRLFWAACRAYEDGIGAALVDALVEAARGTGLSEREARATIASAARMTGHRP' A
#
# COMPACT_ATOMS: atom_id res chain seq x y z
N HIS A 1 4.22 -29.24 -16.61
CA HIS A 1 4.62 -28.81 -15.26
C HIS A 1 4.83 -27.30 -15.27
N HIS A 2 3.87 -26.51 -14.80
CA HIS A 2 4.06 -25.06 -14.63
C HIS A 2 4.73 -24.80 -13.28
N PRO A 3 5.83 -24.03 -13.22
CA PRO A 3 6.34 -23.54 -11.95
C PRO A 3 5.45 -22.38 -11.50
N THR A 4 4.74 -22.56 -10.40
CA THR A 4 4.15 -21.45 -9.64
C THR A 4 5.30 -20.66 -9.00
N PRO A 5 5.47 -19.36 -9.30
CA PRO A 5 6.52 -18.58 -8.67
C PRO A 5 6.20 -18.39 -7.18
N PRO A 6 7.21 -18.40 -6.29
CA PRO A 6 7.02 -18.04 -4.90
C PRO A 6 6.64 -16.55 -4.82
N VAL A 7 5.37 -16.27 -4.53
CA VAL A 7 4.79 -14.92 -4.50
C VAL A 7 5.34 -14.02 -3.37
N THR A 8 6.15 -14.57 -2.47
CA THR A 8 6.59 -13.89 -1.24
C THR A 8 7.45 -12.64 -1.47
N GLY A 9 8.12 -12.50 -2.63
CA GLY A 9 8.87 -11.28 -3.00
C GLY A 9 8.07 -10.24 -3.80
N GLY A 10 6.94 -10.64 -4.40
CA GLY A 10 6.14 -9.79 -5.29
C GLY A 10 5.00 -9.04 -4.59
N HIS A 11 4.67 -9.40 -3.34
CA HIS A 11 3.53 -8.81 -2.63
C HIS A 11 3.67 -7.29 -2.47
N GLY A 12 4.82 -6.80 -2.02
CA GLY A 12 5.06 -5.37 -1.89
C GLY A 12 4.97 -4.61 -3.22
N GLN A 13 5.55 -5.16 -4.29
CA GLN A 13 5.48 -4.56 -5.62
C GLN A 13 4.05 -4.53 -6.17
N GLY A 14 3.27 -5.58 -5.97
CA GLY A 14 1.86 -5.64 -6.38
C GLY A 14 1.00 -4.56 -5.71
N LEU A 15 1.25 -4.28 -4.43
CA LEU A 15 0.56 -3.22 -3.69
C LEU A 15 0.90 -1.83 -4.21
N VAL A 16 2.17 -1.56 -4.53
CA VAL A 16 2.61 -0.30 -5.14
C VAL A 16 1.95 -0.10 -6.51
N GLN A 17 1.93 -1.13 -7.35
CA GLN A 17 1.28 -1.06 -8.67
C GLN A 17 -0.23 -0.86 -8.56
N PHE A 18 -0.86 -1.48 -7.56
CA PHE A 18 -2.29 -1.28 -7.29
C PHE A 18 -2.61 0.18 -6.94
N VAL A 19 -1.74 0.85 -6.17
CA VAL A 19 -1.88 2.28 -5.88
C VAL A 19 -1.68 3.11 -7.15
N LEU A 20 -0.64 2.82 -7.95
CA LEU A 20 -0.37 3.54 -9.20
C LEU A 20 -1.53 3.47 -10.19
N ALA A 21 -2.28 2.36 -10.21
CA ALA A 21 -3.46 2.19 -11.04
C ALA A 21 -4.71 2.94 -10.52
N ALA A 22 -4.60 3.75 -9.46
CA ALA A 22 -5.74 4.43 -8.88
C ALA A 22 -6.22 5.62 -9.71
N HIS A 23 -7.48 5.56 -10.11
CA HIS A 23 -8.18 6.68 -10.73
C HIS A 23 -8.60 7.75 -9.70
N GLU A 24 -8.93 8.93 -10.21
CA GLU A 24 -9.52 10.02 -9.43
C GLU A 24 -10.76 9.53 -8.66
N GLY A 25 -10.88 9.96 -7.39
CA GLY A 25 -11.89 9.47 -6.45
C GLY A 25 -11.56 8.15 -5.74
N GLN A 26 -10.59 7.36 -6.20
CA GLN A 26 -10.21 6.07 -5.58
C GLN A 26 -8.79 6.04 -5.00
N ARG A 27 -7.98 7.09 -5.22
CA ARG A 27 -6.57 7.17 -4.80
C ARG A 27 -6.38 6.87 -3.31
N ASN A 28 -7.15 7.56 -2.48
CA ASN A 28 -7.06 7.42 -1.03
C ASN A 28 -7.52 6.04 -0.56
N THR A 29 -8.65 5.53 -1.07
CA THR A 29 -9.17 4.20 -0.74
C THR A 29 -8.22 3.08 -1.15
N ARG A 30 -7.63 3.18 -2.35
CA ARG A 30 -6.65 2.19 -2.83
C ARG A 30 -5.35 2.23 -2.02
N LEU A 31 -4.85 3.43 -1.71
CA LEU A 31 -3.69 3.59 -0.83
C LEU A 31 -3.94 3.01 0.56
N PHE A 32 -5.09 3.31 1.15
CA PHE A 32 -5.48 2.79 2.46
C PHE A 32 -5.51 1.26 2.47
N TRP A 33 -6.19 0.65 1.49
CA TRP A 33 -6.24 -0.81 1.37
C TRP A 33 -4.84 -1.42 1.18
N ALA A 34 -4.00 -0.83 0.33
CA ALA A 34 -2.65 -1.30 0.09
C ALA A 34 -1.78 -1.22 1.35
N ALA A 35 -1.90 -0.12 2.09
CA ALA A 35 -1.20 0.07 3.36
C ALA A 35 -1.67 -0.96 4.41
N CYS A 36 -2.98 -1.16 4.56
CA CYS A 36 -3.52 -2.19 5.46
C CYS A 36 -2.93 -3.57 5.14
N ARG A 37 -2.99 -3.97 3.87
CA ARG A 37 -2.45 -5.26 3.45
C ARG A 37 -0.95 -5.37 3.72
N ALA A 38 -0.18 -4.31 3.48
CA ALA A 38 1.26 -4.31 3.76
C ALA A 38 1.55 -4.48 5.26
N TYR A 39 0.78 -3.83 6.14
CA TYR A 39 0.94 -4.00 7.59
C TYR A 39 0.48 -5.37 8.09
N GLU A 40 -0.58 -5.94 7.53
CA GLU A 40 -1.02 -7.31 7.83
C GLU A 40 0.04 -8.35 7.44
N ASP A 41 0.71 -8.15 6.30
CA ASP A 41 1.80 -9.00 5.82
C ASP A 41 3.14 -8.71 6.53
N GLY A 42 3.18 -7.75 7.47
CA GLY A 42 4.37 -7.39 8.25
C GLY A 42 5.44 -6.60 7.47
N ILE A 43 5.15 -6.22 6.23
CA ILE A 43 6.06 -5.47 5.34
C ILE A 43 5.75 -3.96 5.29
N GLY A 44 4.72 -3.51 6.00
CA GLY A 44 4.20 -2.14 5.94
C GLY A 44 5.25 -1.07 6.17
N ALA A 45 6.11 -1.23 7.17
CA ALA A 45 7.17 -0.27 7.50
C ALA A 45 8.19 -0.10 6.35
N ALA A 46 8.54 -1.18 5.66
CA ALA A 46 9.47 -1.15 4.52
C ALA A 46 8.81 -0.59 3.25
N LEU A 47 7.47 -0.66 3.15
CA LEU A 47 6.72 -0.24 1.97
C LEU A 47 6.19 1.20 2.05
N VAL A 48 6.31 1.87 3.21
CA VAL A 48 5.75 3.23 3.42
C VAL A 48 6.21 4.18 2.33
N ASP A 49 7.52 4.33 2.12
CA ASP A 49 8.03 5.32 1.18
C ASP A 49 7.64 4.98 -0.27
N ALA A 50 7.64 3.69 -0.64
CA ALA A 50 7.19 3.25 -1.96
C ALA A 50 5.70 3.52 -2.21
N LEU A 51 4.85 3.33 -1.20
CA LEU A 51 3.42 3.64 -1.26
C LEU A 51 3.16 5.15 -1.32
N VAL A 52 3.96 5.95 -0.60
CA VAL A 52 3.89 7.42 -0.66
C VAL A 52 4.24 7.91 -2.07
N GLU A 53 5.33 7.43 -2.66
CA GLU A 53 5.72 7.82 -4.01
C GLU A 53 4.68 7.39 -5.06
N ALA A 54 4.13 6.19 -4.93
CA ALA A 54 3.03 5.74 -5.78
C ALA A 54 1.80 6.66 -5.65
N ALA A 55 1.40 7.00 -4.43
CA ALA A 55 0.28 7.89 -4.18
C ALA A 55 0.49 9.28 -4.78
N ARG A 56 1.72 9.81 -4.69
CA ARG A 56 2.10 11.07 -5.34
C ARG A 56 1.95 10.99 -6.85
N GLY A 57 2.35 9.88 -7.47
CA GLY A 57 2.16 9.62 -8.90
C GLY A 57 0.69 9.62 -9.35
N THR A 58 -0.23 9.29 -8.44
CA THR A 58 -1.67 9.38 -8.73
C THR A 58 -2.24 10.78 -8.56
N GLY A 59 -1.54 11.70 -7.90
CA GLY A 59 -2.00 13.07 -7.61
C GLY A 59 -2.46 13.32 -6.18
N LEU A 60 -2.11 12.45 -5.22
CA LEU A 60 -2.21 12.78 -3.79
C LEU A 60 -1.01 13.61 -3.35
N SER A 61 -1.19 14.50 -2.38
CA SER A 61 -0.04 15.13 -1.72
C SER A 61 0.67 14.12 -0.82
N GLU A 62 1.96 14.33 -0.59
CA GLU A 62 2.73 13.48 0.34
C GLU A 62 2.13 13.49 1.75
N ARG A 63 1.64 14.64 2.21
CA ARG A 63 1.02 14.78 3.53
C ARG A 63 -0.24 13.92 3.64
N GLU A 64 -1.09 13.94 2.61
CA GLU A 64 -2.29 13.09 2.55
C GLU A 64 -1.90 11.62 2.50
N ALA A 65 -0.94 11.25 1.66
CA ALA A 65 -0.50 9.86 1.54
C ALA A 65 0.03 9.31 2.87
N ARG A 66 0.90 10.06 3.55
CA ARG A 66 1.43 9.68 4.87
C ARG A 66 0.32 9.61 5.93
N ALA A 67 -0.64 10.54 5.91
CA ALA A 67 -1.78 10.49 6.83
C ALA A 67 -2.65 9.24 6.61
N THR A 68 -2.91 8.86 5.36
CA THR A 68 -3.65 7.64 5.00
C THR A 68 -2.93 6.38 5.47
N ILE A 69 -1.62 6.28 5.22
CA ILE A 69 -0.81 5.14 5.64
C ILE A 69 -0.78 5.05 7.18
N ALA A 70 -0.65 6.18 7.88
CA ALA A 70 -0.70 6.21 9.34
C ALA A 70 -2.07 5.77 9.87
N SER A 71 -3.17 6.14 9.21
CA SER A 71 -4.50 5.65 9.54
C SER A 71 -4.62 4.13 9.38
N ALA A 72 -4.11 3.59 8.26
CA ALA A 72 -4.06 2.15 8.02
C ALA A 72 -3.25 1.41 9.08
N ALA A 73 -2.05 1.90 9.42
CA ALA A 73 -1.19 1.32 10.44
C ALA A 73 -1.88 1.20 11.81
N ARG A 74 -2.66 2.23 12.19
CA ARG A 74 -3.42 2.24 13.45
C ARG A 74 -4.55 1.23 13.43
N MET A 75 -5.23 1.05 12.29
CA MET A 75 -6.31 0.08 12.15
C MET A 75 -5.80 -1.37 12.15
N THR A 76 -4.66 -1.65 11.53
CA THR A 76 -4.06 -3.00 11.49
C THR A 76 -3.30 -3.36 12.76
N GLY A 77 -2.70 -2.37 13.43
CA GLY A 77 -2.02 -2.56 14.73
C GLY A 77 -2.97 -2.77 15.91
N HIS A 78 -4.28 -2.58 15.71
CA HIS A 78 -5.34 -2.85 16.69
C HIS A 78 -5.99 -4.23 16.50
N ARG A 79 -5.19 -5.27 16.20
CA ARG A 79 -5.69 -6.64 16.38
C ARG A 79 -5.60 -6.99 17.88
N PRO A 80 -6.74 -7.23 18.57
CA PRO A 80 -6.73 -7.82 19.91
C PRO A 80 -6.18 -9.25 19.89
#